data_AF-A0A645FLU9-F1
#
_entry.id   AF-A0A645FLU9-F1
#
_cell.length_a   1.000
_cell.length_b   1.000
_cell.length_c   1.000
_cell.angle_alpha   90.00
_cell.angle_beta   90.00
_cell.angle_gamma   90.00
#
_symmetry.space_group_name_H-M   'P 1'
#
loop_
_entity.id
_entity.type
_entity.pdbx_description
1 polymer ?
#
loop_
_entity_poly.entity_id
_entity_poly.type
_entity_poly.pdbx_seq_one_letter_code
_entity_poly.pdbx_strand_id
1 'polypeptide(L)'
;MPILGLLLGGINFVDLKYVITPGVGDVPESAILYGSFIQSIVDFLIISFSIFIFIKIISVRKKEEKSAPPQPAPDVLLLEEIRDLLKEKE
;
A
#
# COMPACT_ATOMS: atom_id res chain seq x y z
N MET A 1 9.30 5.99 16.97
CA MET A 1 9.46 4.66 16.35
C MET A 1 8.10 4.04 16.11
N PRO A 2 7.60 4.02 14.86
CA PRO A 2 6.48 3.16 14.48
C PRO A 2 6.81 1.71 14.85
N ILE A 3 5.82 0.94 15.31
CA ILE A 3 5.94 -0.44 15.79
C ILE A 3 6.67 -1.36 14.78
N LEU A 4 6.62 -1.02 13.50
CA LEU A 4 7.28 -1.73 12.40
C LEU A 4 8.82 -1.70 12.47
N GLY A 5 9.42 -0.62 13.00
CA GLY A 5 10.89 -0.54 13.16
C GLY A 5 11.46 -1.51 14.19
N LEU A 6 10.63 -1.92 15.16
CA LEU A 6 11.01 -2.88 16.21
C LEU A 6 10.98 -4.32 15.69
N LEU A 7 10.12 -4.63 14.71
CA LEU A 7 10.03 -5.93 14.05
C LEU A 7 11.15 -6.20 13.03
N LEU A 8 11.74 -5.15 12.46
CA LEU A 8 12.81 -5.24 11.45
C LEU A 8 14.23 -5.35 12.05
N GLY A 9 14.35 -5.65 13.35
CA GLY A 9 15.63 -5.94 14.00
C GLY A 9 16.30 -4.75 14.69
N GLY A 10 15.56 -3.70 15.06
CA GLY A 10 16.08 -2.62 15.91
C GLY A 10 17.03 -1.66 15.17
N ILE A 11 16.88 -1.53 13.86
CA ILE A 11 17.66 -0.58 13.05
C ILE A 11 17.21 0.84 13.40
N ASN A 12 18.04 1.55 14.18
CA ASN A 12 17.81 2.92 14.61
C ASN A 12 18.81 3.84 13.93
N PHE A 13 18.33 4.70 13.03
CA PHE A 13 19.17 5.70 12.37
C PHE A 13 19.29 7.01 13.17
N VAL A 14 18.56 7.14 14.29
CA VAL A 14 18.48 8.37 15.10
C VAL A 14 19.83 8.82 15.66
N ASP A 15 20.72 7.88 15.98
CA ASP A 15 22.03 8.18 16.56
C ASP A 15 23.04 8.74 15.55
N LEU A 16 22.69 8.76 14.26
CA LEU A 16 23.51 9.38 13.23
C LEU A 16 23.45 10.90 13.35
N LYS A 17 24.55 11.49 13.82
CA LYS A 17 24.72 12.94 13.90
C LYS A 17 26.08 13.35 13.36
N TYR A 18 26.10 14.48 12.67
CA TYR A 18 27.33 15.10 12.20
C TYR A 18 27.66 16.25 13.15
N VAL A 19 28.69 16.07 13.98
CA VAL A 19 29.13 17.08 14.94
C VAL A 19 29.98 18.10 14.21
N ILE A 20 29.49 19.34 14.09
CA ILE A 20 30.20 20.45 13.44
C ILE A 20 31.17 21.09 14.43
N THR A 21 30.74 21.26 15.68
CA THR A 21 31.58 21.79 16.75
C THR A 21 31.40 20.91 17.98
N PRO A 22 32.46 20.20 18.42
CA PRO A 22 32.39 19.45 19.67
C PRO A 22 32.21 20.44 20.82
N GLY A 23 31.23 20.17 21.69
CA GLY A 23 31.06 20.96 22.90
C GLY A 23 32.28 20.81 23.80
N VAL A 24 32.86 21.93 24.23
CA VAL A 24 33.98 21.94 25.19
C VAL A 24 33.59 22.86 26.34
N GLY A 25 33.56 22.32 27.57
CA GLY A 25 33.11 23.05 28.76
C GLY A 25 31.58 23.25 28.78
N ASP A 26 31.13 24.47 29.06
CA ASP A 26 29.71 24.85 29.12
C ASP A 26 29.09 25.18 27.74
N VAL A 27 29.85 25.03 26.65
CA VAL A 27 29.35 25.34 25.30
C VAL A 27 28.62 24.11 24.73
N PRO A 28 27.33 24.22 24.37
CA PRO A 28 26.56 23.10 23.84
C PRO A 28 27.12 22.61 22.50
N GLU A 29 27.04 21.29 22.27
CA GLU A 29 27.43 20.69 21.00
C GLU A 29 26.55 21.19 19.85
N SER A 30 27.17 21.60 18.75
CA SER A 30 26.45 21.92 17.51
C SER A 30 26.57 20.74 16.57
N ALA A 31 25.49 19.98 16.44
CA ALA A 31 25.44 18.77 15.62
C ALA A 31 24.20 18.79 14.71
N ILE A 32 24.38 18.35 13.47
CA ILE A 32 23.28 18.08 12.56
C ILE A 32 22.78 16.66 12.86
N LEU A 33 21.58 16.55 13.41
CA LEU A 33 20.91 15.28 13.72
C LEU A 33 20.20 14.70 12.47
N TYR A 34 20.96 14.47 11.40
CA TYR A 34 20.41 13.98 10.13
C TYR A 34 19.85 12.55 10.23
N GLY A 35 20.25 11.80 11.26
CA GLY A 35 19.72 10.49 11.57
C GLY A 35 18.21 10.48 11.81
N SER A 36 17.69 11.49 12.50
CA SER A 36 16.25 11.66 12.73
C SER A 36 15.46 11.90 11.43
N PHE A 37 16.08 12.62 10.49
CA PHE A 37 15.50 12.89 9.18
C PHE A 37 15.46 11.63 8.32
N ILE A 38 16.56 10.88 8.25
CA ILE A 38 16.60 9.58 7.55
C ILE A 38 15.59 8.61 8.16
N GLN A 39 15.50 8.55 9.49
CA GLN A 39 14.52 7.70 10.17
C GLN A 39 13.09 8.04 9.74
N SER A 40 12.75 9.33 9.68
CA SER A 40 11.42 9.78 9.25
C SER A 40 11.11 9.40 7.80
N ILE A 41 12.10 9.46 6.90
CA ILE A 41 11.95 9.02 5.50
C ILE A 41 11.71 7.51 5.43
N VAL A 42 12.51 6.73 6.16
CA VAL A 42 12.38 5.26 6.20
C VAL A 42 11.02 4.87 6.76
N ASP A 43 10.58 5.48 7.86
CA ASP A 43 9.27 5.26 8.46
C ASP A 43 8.15 5.55 7.45
N PHE A 44 8.23 6.67 6.73
CA PHE A 44 7.25 7.02 5.70
C PHE A 44 7.21 6.00 4.55
N LEU A 45 8.36 5.53 4.08
CA LEU A 45 8.45 4.51 3.03
C LEU A 45 7.84 3.18 3.49
N ILE A 46 8.12 2.74 4.72
CA ILE A 46 7.56 1.51 5.28
C ILE A 46 6.04 1.61 5.41
N ILE A 47 5.53 2.71 5.95
CA ILE A 47 4.09 2.91 6.16
C ILE A 47 3.36 2.98 4.80
N SER A 48 3.87 3.77 3.86
CA SER A 48 3.27 3.89 2.52
C SER A 48 3.31 2.56 1.75
N PHE A 49 4.41 1.81 1.83
CA PHE A 49 4.52 0.47 1.24
C PHE A 49 3.54 -0.53 1.88
N SER A 50 3.39 -0.47 3.20
CA SER A 50 2.44 -1.33 3.93
C SER A 50 0.99 -1.04 3.51
N ILE A 51 0.61 0.24 3.42
CA ILE A 51 -0.70 0.67 2.92
C ILE A 51 -0.90 0.23 1.45
N PHE A 52 0.13 0.37 0.62
CA PHE A 52 0.11 -0.06 -0.78
C PHE A 52 -0.17 -1.57 -0.91
N ILE A 53 0.53 -2.41 -0.14
CA ILE A 53 0.28 -3.86 -0.11
C ILE A 53 -1.16 -4.14 0.34
N PHE A 54 -1.62 -3.49 1.41
CA PHE A 54 -2.97 -3.69 1.93
C PHE A 54 -4.05 -3.38 0.88
N ILE A 55 -3.95 -2.23 0.21
CA ILE A 55 -4.87 -1.84 -0.87
C ILE A 55 -4.77 -2.82 -2.04
N LYS A 56 -3.55 -3.24 -2.42
CA LYS A 56 -3.32 -4.19 -3.52
C LYS A 56 -3.98 -5.54 -3.23
N ILE A 57 -3.84 -6.08 -2.02
CA ILE A 57 -4.46 -7.34 -1.61
C ILE A 57 -5.99 -7.24 -1.71
N ILE A 58 -6.58 -6.17 -1.19
CA ILE A 58 -8.04 -5.95 -1.27
C ILE A 58 -8.49 -5.83 -2.73
N SER A 59 -7.75 -5.08 -3.55
CA SER A 59 -8.10 -4.90 -4.97
C SER A 59 -7.99 -6.18 -5.78
N VAL A 60 -7.03 -7.06 -5.48
CA VAL A 60 -6.86 -8.35 -6.15
C VAL A 60 -8.02 -9.29 -5.79
N ARG A 61 -8.38 -9.39 -4.51
CA ARG A 61 -9.51 -10.23 -4.05
C ARG A 61 -10.84 -9.78 -4.63
N LYS A 62 -11.06 -8.46 -4.74
CA LYS A 62 -12.29 -7.91 -5.34
C LYS A 62 -12.41 -8.18 -6.85
N LYS A 63 -11.30 -8.52 -7.51
CA LYS A 63 -11.26 -8.90 -8.93
C LYS A 63 -11.57 -10.39 -9.13
N GLU A 64 -11.22 -11.23 -8.16
CA GLU A 64 -11.55 -12.67 -8.16
C GLU A 64 -13.04 -12.92 -7.83
N GLU A 65 -13.66 -12.08 -7.00
CA GLU A 65 -15.12 -12.18 -6.70
C GLU A 65 -16.04 -11.69 -7.83
N LYS A 66 -15.48 -11.17 -8.93
CA LYS A 66 -16.27 -10.60 -10.03
C LYS A 66 -15.96 -11.28 -11.36
N SER A 67 -16.29 -12.56 -11.46
CA SER A 67 -16.52 -13.20 -12.77
C SER A 67 -17.60 -14.27 -12.77
N ALA A 68 -18.72 -14.04 -12.08
CA ALA A 68 -19.97 -14.47 -12.71
C ALA A 68 -20.25 -13.42 -13.80
N PRO A 69 -20.24 -13.78 -15.10
CA PRO A 69 -20.76 -12.87 -16.11
C PRO A 69 -22.15 -12.41 -15.64
N PRO A 70 -22.49 -11.11 -15.78
CA PRO A 70 -23.82 -10.64 -15.41
C PRO A 70 -24.83 -11.58 -16.06
N GLN A 71 -25.75 -12.14 -15.26
CA GLN A 71 -26.83 -12.93 -15.82
C GLN A 71 -27.48 -12.09 -16.92
N PRO A 72 -27.68 -12.66 -18.12
CA PRO A 72 -28.30 -11.92 -19.20
C PRO A 72 -29.60 -11.30 -18.68
N ALA A 73 -29.85 -10.04 -19.03
CA ALA A 73 -31.11 -9.41 -18.64
C ALA A 73 -32.28 -10.27 -19.14
N PRO A 74 -33.43 -10.29 -18.44
CA PRO A 74 -34.59 -11.12 -18.83
C PRO A 74 -35.00 -10.91 -20.30
N ASP A 75 -34.88 -9.67 -20.78
CA ASP A 75 -35.17 -9.32 -22.17
C ASP A 75 -34.21 -10.00 -23.17
N VAL A 76 -32.94 -10.16 -22.81
CA VAL A 76 -31.94 -10.85 -23.66
C VAL A 76 -32.25 -12.34 -23.74
N LEU A 77 -32.69 -12.96 -22.63
CA LEU A 77 -33.12 -14.36 -22.61
C LEU A 77 -34.38 -14.56 -23.46
N LEU A 78 -35.37 -13.69 -23.32
CA LEU A 78 -36.59 -13.70 -24.14
C LEU A 78 -36.27 -13.55 -25.64
N LEU A 79 -35.32 -12.67 -25.99
CA LEU A 79 -34.89 -12.49 -27.37
C LEU A 79 -34.15 -13.72 -27.92
N GLU A 80 -33.37 -14.43 -27.10
CA GLU A 80 -32.76 -15.72 -27.49
C GLU A 80 -33.81 -16.80 -27.72
N GLU A 81 -34.78 -16.94 -26.80
CA GLU A 81 -35.90 -17.87 -26.97
C GLU A 81 -36.73 -17.57 -28.23
N ILE A 82 -37.03 -16.29 -28.49
CA ILE A 82 -37.75 -15.87 -29.71
C ILE A 82 -36.94 -16.19 -30.97
N ARG A 83 -35.62 -15.95 -30.96
CA ARG A 83 -34.74 -16.28 -32.11
C ARG A 83 -34.79 -17.77 -32.41
N ASP A 84 -34.70 -18.59 -31.37
CA ASP A 84 -34.66 -20.05 -31.52
C ASP A 84 -36.01 -20.59 -32.01
N LEU A 85 -37.12 -20.05 -31.50
CA LEU A 85 -38.49 -20.36 -31.98
C LEU A 85 -38.73 -19.90 -33.43
N LEU A 86 -38.14 -18.79 -33.86
CA LEU A 86 -38.24 -18.34 -35.25
C LEU A 86 -37.42 -19.22 -36.19
N LYS A 87 -36.25 -19.68 -35.74
CA LYS A 87 -35.38 -20.58 -36.51
C LYS A 87 -35.97 -21.98 -36.67
N GLU A 88 -36.79 -22.44 -35.73
CA GLU A 88 -37.55 -23.70 -35.88
C GLU A 88 -38.74 -23.59 -36.85
N LYS A 89 -39.21 -22.37 -37.15
CA LYS A 89 -40.34 -22.12 -38.05
C LYS A 89 -39.97 -21.90 -39.51
N GLU A 90 -38.69 -21.77 -39.83
CA GLU A 90 -38.14 -21.75 -41.20
C GLU A 90 -37.51 -23.10 -41.56
#